data_AF-A0A929HFL1-F1
#
_entry.id   AF-A0A929HFL1-F1
#
_cell.length_a   1.000
_cell.length_b   1.000
_cell.length_c   1.000
_cell.angle_alpha   90.00
_cell.angle_beta   90.00
_cell.angle_gamma   90.00
#
_symmetry.space_group_name_H-M   'P 1'
#
loop_
_entity.id
_entity.type
_entity.pdbx_description
1 polymer ?
#
loop_
_entity_poly.entity_id
_entity_poly.type
_entity_poly.pdbx_seq_one_letter_code
_entity_poly.pdbx_strand_id
1 'polypeptide(L)'
;MEEEGVDSLRAVEKCKQHPGKMWVVRGNRMVPLLPLTPSEQPWHSSQYQSLPEVYAQNASLEIAWSRVVFESRTIAGNVLMPFFTKDYEGFDVNSAYDWNLAEHLVDSGQARLPSIPQSPYPLEEYAE
;
A
#
# COMPACT_ATOMS: atom_id res chain seq x y z
N MET A 1 -15.00 2.35 16.86
CA MET A 1 -16.03 3.40 16.96
C MET A 1 -16.22 3.95 15.56
N GLU A 2 -17.37 4.53 15.26
CA GLU A 2 -17.56 5.22 13.97
C GLU A 2 -16.77 6.54 14.00
N GLU A 3 -16.09 6.85 12.90
CA GLU A 3 -15.29 8.06 12.75
C GLU A 3 -16.04 9.06 11.86
N GLU A 4 -16.17 10.29 12.33
CA GLU A 4 -16.86 11.37 11.60
C GLU A 4 -15.87 12.24 10.83
N GLY A 5 -16.34 12.89 9.76
CA GLY A 5 -15.53 13.84 9.00
C GLY A 5 -14.41 13.23 8.15
N VAL A 6 -14.43 11.92 7.93
CA VAL A 6 -13.44 11.22 7.09
C VAL A 6 -13.67 11.55 5.62
N ASP A 7 -12.60 11.92 4.90
CA ASP A 7 -12.63 12.19 3.47
C ASP A 7 -12.44 10.91 2.64
N SER A 8 -11.49 10.06 3.05
CA SER A 8 -11.21 8.80 2.37
C SER A 8 -10.67 7.71 3.28
N LEU A 9 -10.75 6.48 2.79
CA LEU A 9 -10.18 5.28 3.36
C LEU A 9 -9.14 4.71 2.39
N ARG A 10 -8.00 4.29 2.95
CA ARG A 10 -6.85 3.77 2.19
C ARG A 10 -6.41 2.41 2.70
N ALA A 11 -6.27 1.45 1.81
CA ALA A 11 -5.68 0.16 2.13
C ALA A 11 -4.21 0.30 2.54
N VAL A 12 -3.86 -0.28 3.69
CA VAL A 12 -2.50 -0.23 4.25
C VAL A 12 -2.09 -1.59 4.83
N GLU A 13 -0.79 -1.85 4.78
CA GLU A 13 -0.15 -2.98 5.45
C GLU A 13 1.08 -2.53 6.24
N LYS A 14 1.55 -3.35 7.17
CA LYS A 14 2.78 -3.06 7.91
C LYS A 14 3.95 -2.98 6.94
N CYS A 15 4.75 -1.93 7.01
CA CYS A 15 5.85 -1.77 6.06
C CYS A 15 6.86 -2.93 6.18
N LYS A 16 7.32 -3.48 5.06
CA LYS A 16 8.37 -4.52 5.06
C LYS A 16 9.76 -3.91 5.23
N GLN A 17 9.94 -2.69 4.75
CA GLN A 17 11.13 -1.87 4.91
C GLN A 17 10.74 -0.59 5.63
N HIS A 18 11.31 -0.35 6.82
CA HIS A 18 10.94 0.79 7.64
C HIS A 18 11.53 2.10 7.08
N PRO A 19 10.73 3.18 6.89
CA PRO A 19 11.21 4.44 6.34
C PRO A 19 12.28 5.13 7.20
N GLY A 20 12.28 4.89 8.52
CA GLY A 20 13.35 5.33 9.43
C GLY A 20 14.73 4.71 9.16
N LYS A 21 14.81 3.70 8.28
CA LYS A 21 16.07 3.09 7.82
C LYS A 21 16.38 3.41 6.35
N MET A 22 15.57 4.27 5.71
CA MET A 22 15.73 4.68 4.31
C MET A 22 16.56 5.96 4.19
N TRP A 23 17.23 6.09 3.04
CA TRP A 23 18.11 7.20 2.72
C TRP A 23 17.78 7.78 1.35
N VAL A 24 17.91 9.10 1.20
CA VAL A 24 17.90 9.80 -0.08
C VAL A 24 19.35 9.95 -0.54
N VAL A 25 19.68 9.36 -1.69
CA VAL A 25 21.01 9.46 -2.31
C VAL A 25 21.10 10.74 -3.14
N ARG A 26 22.17 11.52 -2.94
CA ARG A 26 22.50 12.74 -3.68
C ARG A 26 23.96 12.70 -4.09
N GLY A 27 24.22 12.30 -5.34
CA GLY A 27 25.58 12.02 -5.83
C GLY A 27 26.22 10.88 -5.03
N ASN A 28 27.40 11.11 -4.47
CA ASN A 28 28.14 10.12 -3.66
C ASN A 28 27.83 10.18 -2.16
N ARG A 29 26.77 10.90 -1.77
CA ARG A 29 26.35 11.06 -0.37
C ARG A 29 24.91 10.61 -0.22
N MET A 30 24.51 10.30 1.01
CA MET A 30 23.13 9.99 1.36
C MET A 30 22.73 10.72 2.63
N VAL A 31 21.45 11.06 2.74
CA VAL A 31 20.84 11.70 3.92
C VAL A 31 19.59 10.92 4.34
N PRO A 32 19.24 10.87 5.63
CA PRO A 32 18.06 10.12 6.07
C PRO A 32 16.79 10.62 5.37
N LEU A 33 15.88 9.70 5.02
CA LEU A 33 14.58 10.06 4.44
C LEU A 33 13.73 10.87 5.42
N LEU A 34 13.72 10.46 6.69
CA LEU A 34 12.95 11.12 7.74
C LEU A 34 13.83 12.13 8.49
N PRO A 35 13.33 13.35 8.74
CA PRO A 35 14.11 14.42 9.37
C PRO A 35 14.36 14.21 10.88
N LEU A 36 13.64 13.29 11.53
CA LEU A 36 13.63 13.12 12.97
C LEU A 36 13.97 11.68 13.36
N THR A 37 15.09 11.50 14.06
CA THR A 37 15.42 10.27 14.78
C THR A 37 15.94 10.63 16.18
N PRO A 38 15.72 9.80 17.21
CA PRO A 38 16.30 10.01 18.54
C PRO A 38 17.82 10.23 18.44
N SER A 39 18.34 11.20 19.22
CA SER A 39 19.76 11.57 19.21
C SER A 39 20.66 10.45 19.76
N GLU A 40 20.16 9.69 20.73
CA GLU A 40 20.91 8.61 21.38
C GLU A 40 21.09 7.41 20.46
N GLN A 41 20.03 7.01 19.75
CA GLN A 41 20.05 5.88 18.83
C GLN A 41 19.22 6.18 17.57
N PRO A 42 19.88 6.53 16.46
CA PRO A 42 19.19 6.78 15.19
C PRO A 42 18.48 5.51 14.69
N TRP A 43 17.29 5.69 14.12
CA TRP A 43 16.46 4.56 13.65
C TRP A 43 17.13 3.69 12.59
N HIS A 44 17.97 4.26 11.74
CA HIS A 44 18.71 3.51 10.73
C HIS A 44 19.69 2.47 11.32
N SER A 45 20.09 2.66 12.59
CA SER A 45 20.96 1.74 13.34
C SER A 45 20.20 0.84 14.32
N SER A 46 18.88 0.94 14.37
CA SER A 46 18.04 0.15 15.28
C SER A 46 17.44 -1.09 14.59
N GLN A 47 17.08 -2.10 15.38
CA GLN A 47 16.37 -3.27 14.88
C GLN A 47 14.96 -2.87 14.45
N TYR A 48 14.40 -3.50 13.42
CA TYR A 48 13.06 -3.14 12.93
C TYR A 48 12.02 -3.23 14.04
N GLN A 49 12.10 -4.27 14.88
CA GLN A 49 11.15 -4.51 15.97
C GLN A 49 11.16 -3.44 17.06
N SER A 50 12.23 -2.65 17.18
CA SER A 50 12.32 -1.56 18.15
C SER A 50 11.87 -0.20 17.58
N LEU A 51 11.44 -0.15 16.32
CA LEU A 51 10.96 1.07 15.67
C LEU A 51 9.43 1.22 15.88
N PRO A 52 8.90 2.46 15.81
CA PRO A 52 7.46 2.68 15.80
C PRO A 52 6.78 1.88 14.68
N GLU A 53 5.52 1.51 14.90
CA GLU A 53 4.76 0.87 13.82
C GLU A 53 4.39 1.89 12.76
N VAL A 54 4.78 1.60 11.52
CA VAL A 54 4.46 2.41 10.34
C VAL A 54 3.89 1.49 9.26
N TYR A 55 2.90 2.01 8.55
CA TYR A 55 2.16 1.30 7.52
C TYR A 55 2.44 1.90 6.14
N ALA A 56 2.52 1.05 5.13
CA ALA A 56 2.61 1.43 3.73
C ALA A 56 1.23 1.28 3.08
N GLN A 57 0.83 2.24 2.27
CA GLN A 57 -0.35 2.11 1.42
C GLN A 57 -0.06 1.10 0.31
N ASN A 58 -0.89 0.06 0.18
CA ASN A 58 -0.69 -1.05 -0.75
C ASN A 58 -1.63 -1.03 -1.96
N ALA A 59 -2.23 0.14 -2.24
CA ALA A 59 -3.01 0.48 -3.44
C ALA A 59 -4.18 -0.46 -3.80
N SER A 60 -4.47 -1.47 -2.99
CA SER A 60 -5.46 -2.49 -3.33
C SER A 60 -6.91 -2.02 -3.19
N LEU A 61 -7.16 -1.05 -2.30
CA LEU A 61 -8.48 -0.44 -2.11
C LEU A 61 -8.35 1.05 -1.73
N GLU A 62 -9.14 1.87 -2.39
CA GLU A 62 -9.33 3.28 -2.08
C GLU A 62 -10.81 3.63 -2.17
N ILE A 63 -11.35 4.22 -1.10
CA ILE A 63 -12.73 4.70 -1.06
C ILE A 63 -12.69 6.16 -0.65
N ALA A 64 -13.30 7.04 -1.44
CA ALA A 64 -13.41 8.46 -1.12
C ALA A 64 -14.83 8.95 -1.41
N TRP A 65 -15.28 9.95 -0.65
CA TRP A 65 -16.52 10.65 -0.98
C TRP A 65 -16.34 11.39 -2.31
N SER A 66 -17.35 11.34 -3.19
CA SER A 66 -17.32 12.05 -4.47
C SER A 66 -17.06 13.56 -4.30
N ARG A 67 -17.56 14.16 -3.21
CA ARG A 67 -17.30 15.56 -2.86
C ARG A 67 -15.80 15.89 -2.80
N VAL A 68 -14.94 14.96 -2.36
CA VAL A 68 -13.49 15.18 -2.23
C VAL A 68 -12.87 15.55 -3.56
N VAL A 69 -13.27 14.88 -4.63
CA VAL A 69 -12.78 15.16 -5.99
C VAL A 69 -13.23 16.56 -6.45
N PHE A 70 -14.48 16.93 -6.20
CA PHE A 70 -15.02 18.21 -6.67
C PHE A 70 -14.56 19.41 -5.84
N GLU A 71 -14.45 19.25 -4.52
CA GLU A 71 -14.11 20.32 -3.58
C GLU A 71 -12.59 20.50 -3.44
N SER A 72 -11.85 19.41 -3.24
CA SER A 72 -10.40 19.45 -2.98
C SER A 72 -9.54 19.24 -4.23
N ARG A 73 -10.13 18.74 -5.33
CA ARG A 73 -9.41 18.33 -6.55
C ARG A 73 -8.33 17.29 -6.28
N THR A 74 -8.56 16.43 -5.31
CA THR A 74 -7.73 15.25 -5.00
C THR A 74 -8.61 14.01 -4.86
N ILE A 75 -7.99 12.83 -4.81
CA ILE A 75 -8.68 11.58 -4.51
C ILE A 75 -8.60 11.18 -3.03
N ALA A 76 -7.79 11.89 -2.23
CA ALA A 76 -7.48 11.50 -0.85
C ALA A 76 -8.16 12.40 0.20
N GLY A 77 -8.32 13.69 -0.10
CA GLY A 77 -8.74 14.67 0.90
C GLY A 77 -7.67 14.89 1.97
N ASN A 78 -8.08 15.32 3.16
CA ASN A 78 -7.18 15.68 4.26
C ASN A 78 -7.31 14.76 5.47
N VAL A 79 -8.50 14.18 5.70
CA VAL A 79 -8.75 13.26 6.82
C VAL A 79 -8.90 11.84 6.27
N LEU A 80 -7.91 10.99 6.56
CA LEU A 80 -7.82 9.64 6.00
C LEU A 80 -7.94 8.59 7.09
N MET A 81 -8.63 7.49 6.77
CA MET A 81 -8.71 6.30 7.61
C MET A 81 -7.95 5.12 7.00
N PRO A 82 -7.21 4.34 7.82
CA PRO A 82 -6.57 3.13 7.34
C PRO A 82 -7.60 1.99 7.20
N PHE A 83 -7.46 1.22 6.13
CA PHE A 83 -8.05 -0.11 5.98
C PHE A 83 -6.92 -1.13 6.01
N PHE A 84 -6.84 -1.88 7.10
CA PHE A 84 -5.77 -2.87 7.27
C PHE A 84 -6.09 -4.13 6.46
N THR A 85 -5.33 -4.35 5.39
CA THR A 85 -5.41 -5.55 4.57
C THR A 85 -4.89 -6.76 5.34
N LYS A 86 -5.43 -7.94 5.04
CA LYS A 86 -5.02 -9.22 5.61
C LYS A 86 -4.46 -10.15 4.54
N ASP A 87 -3.54 -11.02 4.95
CA ASP A 87 -2.94 -12.03 4.08
C ASP A 87 -2.42 -11.44 2.75
N TYR A 88 -3.02 -11.81 1.63
CA TYR A 88 -2.65 -11.38 0.28
C TYR A 88 -3.58 -10.30 -0.30
N GLU A 89 -4.47 -9.69 0.50
CA GLU A 89 -5.38 -8.61 0.03
C GLU A 89 -4.64 -7.35 -0.44
N GLY A 90 -3.41 -7.14 0.02
CA GLY A 90 -2.51 -6.07 -0.41
C GLY A 90 -1.44 -6.50 -1.41
N PHE A 91 -1.53 -7.73 -1.95
CA PHE A 91 -0.50 -8.25 -2.85
C PHE A 91 -0.53 -7.51 -4.19
N ASP A 92 0.58 -6.85 -4.51
CA ASP A 92 0.72 -6.02 -5.70
C ASP A 92 1.75 -6.63 -6.67
N VAL A 93 1.43 -6.59 -7.96
CA VAL A 93 2.22 -7.23 -9.01
C VAL A 93 2.93 -6.14 -9.83
N ASN A 94 4.21 -5.92 -9.51
CA ASN A 94 5.02 -4.90 -10.19
C ASN A 94 6.15 -5.50 -11.04
N SER A 95 6.50 -6.76 -10.80
CA SER A 95 7.62 -7.44 -11.43
C SER A 95 7.29 -8.87 -11.83
N ALA A 96 8.14 -9.46 -12.66
CA ALA A 96 8.03 -10.88 -13.00
C ALA A 96 8.16 -11.78 -11.76
N TYR A 97 8.91 -11.37 -10.74
CA TYR A 97 8.99 -12.13 -9.48
C TYR A 97 7.62 -12.17 -8.78
N ASP A 98 6.93 -11.03 -8.70
CA ASP A 98 5.61 -10.95 -8.06
C ASP A 98 4.59 -11.81 -8.81
N TRP A 99 4.65 -11.83 -10.15
CA TRP A 99 3.80 -12.70 -10.97
C TRP A 99 4.02 -14.19 -10.66
N ASN A 100 5.27 -14.66 -10.69
CA ASN A 100 5.59 -16.05 -10.37
C ASN A 100 5.16 -16.43 -8.95
N LEU A 101 5.30 -15.51 -7.99
CA LEU A 101 4.84 -15.72 -6.64
C LEU A 101 3.31 -15.83 -6.57
N ALA A 102 2.57 -14.97 -7.28
CA ALA A 102 1.11 -15.05 -7.35
C ALA A 102 0.64 -16.41 -7.88
N GLU A 103 1.23 -16.87 -8.98
CA GLU A 103 0.94 -18.19 -9.56
C GLU A 103 1.23 -19.32 -8.55
N HIS A 104 2.42 -19.31 -7.94
CA HIS A 104 2.79 -20.31 -6.94
C HIS A 104 1.83 -20.35 -5.75
N LEU A 105 1.38 -19.19 -5.26
CA LEU A 105 0.45 -19.09 -4.14
C LEU A 105 -0.89 -19.72 -4.46
N VAL A 106 -1.40 -19.51 -5.68
CA VAL A 106 -2.66 -20.12 -6.15
C VAL A 106 -2.48 -21.62 -6.37
N ASP A 107 -1.42 -22.04 -7.07
CA ASP A 107 -1.17 -23.45 -7.41
C ASP A 107 -0.94 -24.31 -6.17
N SER A 108 -0.25 -23.78 -5.16
CA SER A 108 -0.01 -24.47 -3.89
C SER A 108 -1.22 -24.42 -2.94
N GLY A 109 -2.29 -23.69 -3.29
CA GLY A 109 -3.48 -23.51 -2.46
C GLY A 109 -3.28 -22.61 -1.24
N GLN A 110 -2.15 -21.90 -1.15
CA GLN A 110 -1.86 -20.92 -0.09
C GLN A 110 -2.70 -19.63 -0.26
N ALA A 111 -3.07 -19.29 -1.49
CA ALA A 111 -4.03 -18.24 -1.81
C ALA A 111 -5.18 -18.83 -2.64
N ARG A 112 -6.34 -18.18 -2.60
CA ARG A 112 -7.51 -18.54 -3.42
C ARG A 112 -8.04 -17.31 -4.11
N LEU A 113 -8.23 -17.40 -5.42
CA LEU A 113 -8.91 -16.35 -6.17
C LEU A 113 -10.41 -16.33 -5.83
N PRO A 114 -11.05 -15.15 -5.80
CA PRO A 114 -12.47 -15.06 -5.56
C PRO A 114 -13.27 -15.73 -6.69
N SER A 115 -14.35 -16.42 -6.34
CA SER A 115 -15.29 -16.94 -7.34
C SER A 115 -16.12 -15.80 -7.90
N ILE A 116 -15.94 -15.47 -9.18
CA ILE A 116 -16.75 -14.46 -9.86
C ILE A 116 -17.89 -15.19 -10.58
N PRO A 117 -19.15 -15.09 -10.11
CA PRO A 117 -20.28 -15.79 -10.73
C PRO A 117 -20.73 -15.15 -12.05
N GLN A 118 -20.24 -13.95 -12.33
CA GLN A 118 -20.57 -13.19 -13.53
C GLN A 118 -19.67 -13.59 -14.69
N SER A 119 -20.26 -13.79 -15.86
CA SER A 119 -19.49 -14.01 -17.08
C SER A 119 -18.67 -12.76 -17.43
N PRO A 120 -17.46 -12.91 -17.99
CA PRO A 120 -16.66 -11.78 -18.46
C PRO A 120 -17.46 -10.90 -19.42
N TYR A 121 -17.20 -9.59 -19.40
CA TYR A 121 -17.77 -8.69 -20.40
C TYR A 121 -17.33 -9.15 -21.79
N PRO A 122 -18.26 -9.30 -22.76
CA PRO A 122 -17.91 -9.76 -24.09
C PRO A 122 -16.92 -8.75 -24.71
N LEU A 123 -15.77 -9.26 -25.15
CA LEU A 123 -14.88 -8.48 -26.01
C LEU A 123 -15.61 -8.35 -27.35
N GLU A 124 -16.16 -7.19 -27.66
CA GLU A 124 -16.44 -6.85 -29.05
C GLU A 124 -15.06 -6.84 -29.74
N GLU A 125 -14.83 -7.77 -30.66
CA GLU A 125 -13.68 -7.67 -31.56
C GLU A 125 -13.80 -6.31 -32.23
N TYR A 126 -12.91 -5.38 -31.88
CA TYR A 126 -12.75 -4.15 -32.65
C TYR A 126 -12.40 -4.60 -34.07
N ALA A 127 -13.38 -4.57 -34.96
CA ALA A 127 -13.15 -4.78 -36.38
C ALA A 127 -12.10 -3.75 -36.81
N GLU A 128 -11.00 -4.26 -37.36
CA GLU A 128 -9.87 -3.47 -37.89
C GLU A 128 -10.30 -2.35 -38.84
#